data_AF-A0A812YWP2-F1
#
_entry.id   AF-A0A812YWP2-F1
#
_cell.length_a   1.000
_cell.length_b   1.000
_cell.length_c   1.000
_cell.angle_alpha   90.00
_cell.angle_beta   90.00
_cell.angle_gamma   90.00
#
_symmetry.space_group_name_H-M   'P 1'
#
loop_
_entity.id
_entity.type
_entity.pdbx_description
1 polymer ?
#
loop_
_entity_poly.entity_id
_entity_poly.type
_entity_poly.pdbx_seq_one_letter_code
_entity_poly.pdbx_strand_id
1 'polypeptide(L)'
;MAWGEHGTGFVMQVSTPDWPGSGSKSRTRKQGNTLGCCQADNIRVAQHFFALRLATSDDTRLVLQALQRASVATDPSNSQLVKLSSGPADLASLAKQLGIVQQVAEPFLGMLSVKTARSQIRLLSKPSGLHVPPWHMVSSLLDGQPLRTATWWDRPEINSTRAGFVPGCWSPNFKSAPGEVQVALTGQWNGKKFSLRGNPSPNANHAKLGVSLSGTKLAVLGDMNQQGSLGMPGDEPCHVSQNGRGGLFFVVEDDQLHSGLSALMLGQTADYVGGRLSCTQPAFRLLQLKHGSFERLQP
;
A
#
# COMPACT_ATOMS: atom_id res chain seq x y z
N MET A 1 -13.48 -9.54 -7.67
CA MET A 1 -13.26 -10.94 -7.22
C MET A 1 -14.32 -11.84 -7.85
N ALA A 2 -13.99 -13.09 -8.14
CA ALA A 2 -14.92 -14.11 -8.66
C ALA A 2 -14.49 -15.50 -8.16
N TRP A 3 -15.41 -16.45 -8.09
CA TRP A 3 -15.11 -17.85 -7.76
C TRP A 3 -16.06 -18.82 -8.48
N GLY A 4 -15.61 -20.06 -8.63
CA GLY A 4 -16.39 -21.16 -9.21
C GLY A 4 -17.12 -22.00 -8.17
N GLU A 5 -17.76 -23.08 -8.62
CA GLU A 5 -18.58 -23.97 -7.79
C GLU A 5 -17.82 -24.57 -6.60
N HIS A 6 -16.52 -24.85 -6.77
CA HIS A 6 -15.66 -25.42 -5.73
C HIS A 6 -14.95 -24.38 -4.87
N GLY A 7 -15.28 -23.09 -5.02
CA GLY A 7 -14.70 -22.01 -4.22
C GLY A 7 -13.29 -21.57 -4.64
N THR A 8 -12.62 -22.26 -5.54
CA THR A 8 -11.41 -21.73 -6.20
C THR A 8 -11.76 -20.46 -6.95
N GLY A 9 -10.90 -19.45 -6.84
CA GLY A 9 -11.29 -18.09 -7.19
C GLY A 9 -10.25 -17.31 -7.97
N PHE A 10 -10.57 -16.03 -8.09
CA PHE A 10 -9.77 -15.03 -8.75
C PHE A 10 -10.01 -13.69 -8.05
N VAL A 11 -8.92 -13.01 -7.71
CA VAL A 11 -8.96 -11.62 -7.24
C VAL A 11 -8.17 -10.75 -8.21
N MET A 12 -8.72 -9.57 -8.50
CA MET A 12 -7.98 -8.50 -9.15
C MET A 12 -8.11 -7.25 -8.30
N GLN A 13 -6.96 -6.69 -7.96
CA GLN A 13 -6.81 -5.40 -7.31
C GLN A 13 -6.48 -4.36 -8.39
N VAL A 14 -7.23 -3.26 -8.38
CA VAL A 14 -7.04 -2.14 -9.29
C VAL A 14 -7.17 -0.83 -8.53
N SER A 15 -6.56 0.22 -9.03
CA SER A 15 -6.71 1.58 -8.49
C SER A 15 -7.71 2.45 -9.26
N THR A 16 -8.39 1.91 -10.27
CA THR A 16 -9.29 2.67 -11.13
C THR A 16 -10.63 2.97 -10.44
N PRO A 17 -11.07 4.25 -10.41
CA PRO A 17 -12.42 4.57 -9.98
C PRO A 17 -13.48 3.87 -10.85
N ASP A 18 -14.62 3.53 -10.24
CA ASP A 18 -15.80 2.93 -10.89
C ASP A 18 -15.57 1.55 -11.55
N TRP A 19 -14.62 0.74 -11.08
CA TRP A 19 -14.27 -0.55 -11.70
C TRP A 19 -14.34 -1.77 -10.76
N PRO A 20 -14.89 -2.95 -11.16
CA PRO A 20 -15.82 -3.23 -12.24
C PRO A 20 -17.26 -3.48 -11.73
N GLY A 21 -18.25 -2.80 -12.32
CA GLY A 21 -19.65 -3.22 -12.32
C GLY A 21 -19.90 -4.30 -13.38
N SER A 22 -20.49 -5.43 -13.00
CA SER A 22 -20.85 -6.52 -13.89
C SER A 22 -22.29 -6.37 -14.40
N GLY A 23 -22.51 -5.43 -15.33
CA GLY A 23 -23.80 -5.26 -16.00
C GLY A 23 -24.29 -6.54 -16.72
N SER A 24 -25.55 -6.57 -17.12
CA SER A 24 -26.13 -7.60 -17.99
C SER A 24 -27.01 -6.96 -19.07
N LYS A 25 -27.48 -7.76 -20.05
CA LYS A 25 -28.47 -7.28 -21.04
C LYS A 25 -29.74 -6.72 -20.37
N SER A 26 -30.19 -7.33 -19.27
CA SER A 26 -31.39 -6.93 -18.53
C SER A 26 -31.15 -5.84 -17.49
N ARG A 27 -29.90 -5.61 -17.07
CA ARG A 27 -29.50 -4.56 -16.13
C ARG A 27 -28.21 -3.91 -16.66
N THR A 28 -28.38 -2.96 -17.57
CA THR A 28 -27.27 -2.22 -18.16
C THR A 28 -26.51 -1.45 -17.09
N ARG A 29 -25.18 -1.53 -17.16
CA ARG A 29 -24.27 -0.81 -16.24
C ARG A 29 -24.38 0.69 -16.54
N LYS A 30 -24.50 1.52 -15.50
CA LYS A 30 -24.57 2.98 -15.66
C LYS A 30 -23.20 3.67 -15.66
N GLN A 31 -22.21 3.12 -14.96
CA GLN A 31 -20.85 3.69 -14.88
C GLN A 31 -19.78 2.61 -14.75
N GLY A 32 -18.61 2.90 -15.35
CA GLY A 32 -17.36 2.19 -15.14
C GLY A 32 -16.87 1.32 -16.29
N ASN A 33 -15.57 1.03 -16.25
CA ASN A 33 -14.79 0.48 -17.34
C ASN A 33 -14.81 -1.05 -17.36
N THR A 34 -14.83 -1.61 -18.56
CA THR A 34 -14.24 -2.87 -19.00
C THR A 34 -14.39 -2.82 -20.52
N LEU A 35 -13.50 -2.09 -21.19
CA LEU A 35 -13.39 -2.05 -22.65
C LEU A 35 -14.71 -1.77 -23.42
N GLY A 36 -15.30 -0.60 -23.18
CA GLY A 36 -16.42 -0.03 -23.94
C GLY A 36 -16.55 1.47 -23.62
N CYS A 37 -17.12 2.26 -24.55
CA CYS A 37 -17.19 3.73 -24.45
C CYS A 37 -17.90 4.19 -23.16
N CYS A 38 -17.12 4.65 -22.18
CA CYS A 38 -17.65 5.43 -21.05
C CYS A 38 -17.72 6.91 -21.46
N GLN A 39 -18.70 7.65 -20.93
CA GLN A 39 -18.73 9.12 -21.08
C GLN A 39 -17.64 9.83 -20.25
N ALA A 40 -17.07 9.14 -19.25
CA ALA A 40 -15.97 9.64 -18.42
C ALA A 40 -14.69 8.83 -18.70
N ASP A 41 -13.64 9.51 -19.17
CA ASP A 41 -12.30 8.96 -19.27
C ASP A 41 -11.62 9.01 -17.89
N ASN A 42 -11.58 7.84 -17.23
CA ASN A 42 -10.92 7.64 -15.93
C ASN A 42 -9.45 7.17 -16.07
N ILE A 43 -8.86 7.22 -17.27
CA ILE A 43 -7.44 6.91 -17.53
C ILE A 43 -6.59 8.19 -17.45
N ARG A 44 -6.87 9.06 -16.47
CA ARG A 44 -6.16 10.34 -16.32
C ARG A 44 -4.82 10.22 -15.61
N VAL A 45 -4.54 9.10 -14.95
CA VAL A 45 -3.35 8.95 -14.11
C VAL A 45 -2.88 7.52 -14.21
N ALA A 46 -1.58 7.31 -14.04
CA ALA A 46 -1.00 5.97 -14.05
C ALA A 46 -1.59 5.12 -12.90
N GLN A 47 -1.80 3.84 -13.16
CA GLN A 47 -2.47 2.88 -12.27
C GLN A 47 -1.71 1.56 -12.27
N HIS A 48 -2.01 0.70 -11.30
CA HIS A 48 -1.51 -0.67 -11.28
C HIS A 48 -2.68 -1.66 -11.27
N PHE A 49 -2.40 -2.85 -11.78
CA PHE A 49 -3.29 -3.99 -11.76
C PHE A 49 -2.51 -5.15 -11.15
N PHE A 50 -3.11 -5.82 -10.18
CA PHE A 50 -2.60 -7.08 -9.63
C PHE A 50 -3.70 -8.11 -9.73
N ALA A 51 -3.38 -9.30 -10.24
CA ALA A 51 -4.34 -10.36 -10.45
C ALA A 51 -3.77 -11.66 -9.92
N LEU A 52 -4.61 -12.44 -9.23
CA LEU A 52 -4.21 -13.67 -8.58
C LEU A 52 -5.31 -14.71 -8.71
N ARG A 53 -4.96 -15.91 -9.18
CA ARG A 53 -5.80 -17.09 -9.05
C ARG A 53 -5.74 -17.57 -7.60
N LEU A 54 -6.90 -17.68 -6.95
CA LEU A 54 -7.04 -18.22 -5.60
C LEU A 54 -7.19 -19.73 -5.72
N ALA A 55 -6.18 -20.47 -5.28
CA ALA A 55 -6.02 -21.88 -5.63
C ALA A 55 -6.99 -22.80 -4.85
N THR A 56 -7.51 -22.32 -3.72
CA THR A 56 -8.40 -23.08 -2.82
C THR A 56 -9.61 -22.24 -2.42
N SER A 57 -10.65 -22.90 -1.90
CA SER A 57 -11.79 -22.21 -1.26
C SER A 57 -11.34 -21.39 -0.04
N ASP A 58 -10.33 -21.86 0.70
CA ASP A 58 -9.77 -21.14 1.84
C ASP A 58 -9.07 -19.84 1.44
N ASP A 59 -8.35 -19.80 0.31
CA ASP A 59 -7.78 -18.57 -0.22
C ASP A 59 -8.87 -17.54 -0.55
N THR A 60 -9.95 -18.00 -1.18
CA THR A 60 -11.14 -17.20 -1.47
C THR A 60 -11.80 -16.69 -0.18
N ARG A 61 -11.90 -17.54 0.85
CA ARG A 61 -12.39 -17.16 2.17
C ARG A 61 -11.52 -16.08 2.82
N LEU A 62 -10.19 -16.25 2.81
CA LEU A 62 -9.24 -15.28 3.38
C LEU A 62 -9.36 -13.91 2.71
N VAL A 63 -9.49 -13.87 1.38
CA VAL A 63 -9.71 -12.61 0.65
C VAL A 63 -11.03 -11.94 1.06
N LEU A 64 -12.13 -12.70 1.18
CA LEU A 64 -13.42 -12.15 1.64
C LEU A 64 -13.34 -11.60 3.07
N GLN A 65 -12.67 -12.31 3.98
CA GLN A 65 -12.44 -11.85 5.34
C GLN A 65 -11.59 -10.58 5.40
N ALA A 66 -10.57 -10.47 4.55
CA ALA A 66 -9.77 -9.25 4.43
C ALA A 66 -10.61 -8.08 3.89
N LEU A 67 -11.46 -8.30 2.87
CA LEU A 67 -12.37 -7.28 2.34
C LEU A 67 -13.38 -6.79 3.40
N GLN A 68 -13.93 -7.71 4.20
CA GLN A 68 -14.77 -7.37 5.34
C GLN A 68 -13.98 -6.54 6.38
N ARG A 69 -12.78 -6.99 6.75
CA ARG A 69 -11.92 -6.26 7.69
C ARG A 69 -11.64 -4.84 7.22
N ALA A 70 -11.39 -4.66 5.93
CA ALA A 70 -11.14 -3.37 5.31
C ALA A 70 -12.39 -2.47 5.15
N SER A 71 -13.58 -2.94 5.53
CA SER A 71 -14.83 -2.19 5.34
C SER A 71 -15.04 -1.80 3.87
N VAL A 72 -14.70 -2.67 2.93
CA VAL A 72 -14.79 -2.34 1.50
C VAL A 72 -16.23 -1.97 1.15
N ALA A 73 -16.40 -0.77 0.59
CA ALA A 73 -17.69 -0.27 0.15
C ALA A 73 -18.22 -1.16 -0.98
N THR A 74 -19.29 -1.91 -0.71
CA THR A 74 -19.94 -2.80 -1.65
C THR A 74 -21.40 -2.89 -1.23
N ASP A 75 -22.32 -2.83 -2.19
CA ASP A 75 -23.73 -3.14 -1.93
C ASP A 75 -24.03 -4.56 -2.44
N PRO A 76 -24.13 -5.56 -1.55
CA PRO A 76 -24.38 -6.94 -1.95
C PRO A 76 -25.79 -7.17 -2.51
N SER A 77 -26.73 -6.25 -2.27
CA SER A 77 -28.09 -6.31 -2.83
C SER A 77 -28.13 -5.84 -4.29
N ASN A 78 -27.12 -5.08 -4.72
CA ASN A 78 -27.00 -4.60 -6.08
C ASN A 78 -26.41 -5.68 -7.00
N SER A 79 -27.27 -6.28 -7.81
CA SER A 79 -26.86 -7.33 -8.76
C SER A 79 -25.92 -6.87 -9.89
N GLN A 80 -25.68 -5.56 -10.02
CA GLN A 80 -24.66 -5.02 -10.92
C GLN A 80 -23.26 -5.07 -10.28
N LEU A 81 -23.17 -5.15 -8.96
CA LEU A 81 -21.90 -5.24 -8.22
C LEU A 81 -21.62 -6.68 -7.78
N VAL A 82 -22.63 -7.36 -7.26
CA VAL A 82 -22.48 -8.69 -6.64
C VAL A 82 -23.47 -9.68 -7.24
N LYS A 83 -22.96 -10.84 -7.71
CA LYS A 83 -23.77 -11.94 -8.24
C LYS A 83 -23.44 -13.22 -7.48
N LEU A 84 -24.36 -13.64 -6.61
CA LEU A 84 -24.23 -14.83 -5.77
C LEU A 84 -25.24 -15.90 -6.22
N SER A 85 -25.15 -16.34 -7.47
CA SER A 85 -26.08 -17.29 -8.07
C SER A 85 -25.67 -18.76 -7.91
N SER A 86 -24.41 -19.02 -7.57
CA SER A 86 -23.84 -20.37 -7.44
C SER A 86 -22.56 -20.34 -6.59
N GLY A 87 -22.05 -21.52 -6.23
CA GLY A 87 -20.84 -21.69 -5.43
C GLY A 87 -21.08 -21.91 -3.94
N PRO A 88 -20.01 -22.00 -3.14
CA PRO A 88 -20.11 -22.39 -1.74
C PRO A 88 -20.91 -21.38 -0.90
N ALA A 89 -21.85 -21.89 -0.11
CA ALA A 89 -22.80 -21.08 0.66
C ALA A 89 -22.13 -20.22 1.74
N ASP A 90 -21.04 -20.72 2.32
CA ASP A 90 -20.19 -20.03 3.29
C ASP A 90 -19.50 -18.79 2.67
N LEU A 91 -18.95 -18.92 1.46
CA LEU A 91 -18.34 -17.79 0.73
C LEU A 91 -19.41 -16.76 0.35
N ALA A 92 -20.58 -17.21 -0.10
CA ALA A 92 -21.70 -16.32 -0.38
C ALA A 92 -22.17 -15.57 0.88
N SER A 93 -22.17 -16.24 2.05
CA SER A 93 -22.49 -15.61 3.34
C SER A 93 -21.51 -14.50 3.69
N LEU A 94 -20.20 -14.74 3.52
CA LEU A 94 -19.17 -13.71 3.74
C LEU A 94 -19.33 -12.53 2.77
N ALA A 95 -19.59 -12.80 1.49
CA ALA A 95 -19.80 -11.77 0.49
C ALA A 95 -21.02 -10.87 0.79
N LYS A 96 -22.09 -11.44 1.39
CA LYS A 96 -23.28 -10.69 1.82
C LYS A 96 -23.03 -9.72 2.97
N GLN A 97 -21.92 -9.87 3.69
CA GLN A 97 -21.54 -8.99 4.81
C GLN A 97 -20.59 -7.86 4.38
N LEU A 98 -20.23 -7.77 3.09
CA LEU A 98 -19.46 -6.63 2.57
C LEU A 98 -20.29 -5.35 2.62
N GLY A 99 -19.63 -4.19 2.61
CA GLY A 99 -20.27 -2.88 2.77
C GLY A 99 -20.55 -2.47 4.22
N ILE A 100 -20.27 -3.33 5.19
CA ILE A 100 -20.43 -3.05 6.61
C ILE A 100 -19.13 -2.43 7.16
N VAL A 101 -19.24 -1.27 7.80
CA VAL A 101 -18.10 -0.61 8.45
C VAL A 101 -17.72 -1.34 9.72
N GLN A 102 -16.49 -1.86 9.76
CA GLN A 102 -15.89 -2.46 10.94
C GLN A 102 -15.24 -1.38 11.82
N GLN A 103 -15.51 -1.42 13.13
CA GLN A 103 -14.93 -0.52 14.13
C GLN A 103 -13.69 -1.08 14.84
N VAL A 104 -13.23 -2.25 14.39
CA VAL A 104 -12.05 -2.94 14.92
C VAL A 104 -10.77 -2.17 14.59
N ALA A 105 -9.81 -2.19 15.51
CA ALA A 105 -8.50 -1.57 15.34
C ALA A 105 -7.41 -2.59 14.94
N GLU A 106 -7.73 -3.87 14.91
CA GLU A 106 -6.78 -4.94 14.65
C GLU A 106 -6.66 -5.18 13.14
N PRO A 107 -5.44 -5.09 12.57
CA PRO A 107 -5.21 -5.45 11.17
C PRO A 107 -5.40 -6.95 10.97
N PHE A 108 -5.73 -7.34 9.74
CA PHE A 108 -5.81 -8.74 9.34
C PHE A 108 -4.54 -9.15 8.60
N LEU A 109 -4.07 -10.36 8.89
CA LEU A 109 -2.95 -11.01 8.20
C LEU A 109 -3.38 -12.42 7.81
N GLY A 110 -3.22 -12.75 6.53
CA GLY A 110 -3.46 -14.08 5.99
C GLY A 110 -2.31 -14.53 5.09
N MET A 111 -2.14 -15.84 4.97
CA MET A 111 -1.17 -16.46 4.06
C MET A 111 -1.96 -17.24 3.01
N LEU A 112 -1.87 -16.82 1.75
CA LEU A 112 -2.54 -17.53 0.65
C LEU A 112 -1.74 -18.78 0.28
N SER A 113 -2.43 -19.84 -0.12
CA SER A 113 -1.80 -21.10 -0.54
C SER A 113 -0.95 -20.96 -1.82
N VAL A 114 -1.21 -19.89 -2.60
CA VAL A 114 -0.44 -19.58 -3.80
C VAL A 114 1.00 -19.22 -3.46
N LYS A 115 1.93 -19.91 -4.13
CA LYS A 115 3.37 -19.73 -3.97
C LYS A 115 3.95 -18.92 -5.13
N THR A 116 4.85 -18.00 -4.80
CA THR A 116 5.85 -17.45 -5.71
C THR A 116 7.04 -18.42 -5.78
N ALA A 117 8.10 -18.03 -6.49
CA ALA A 117 9.36 -18.78 -6.47
C ALA A 117 10.01 -18.87 -5.09
N ARG A 118 9.63 -18.02 -4.12
CA ARG A 118 10.29 -17.88 -2.82
C ARG A 118 9.38 -18.20 -1.63
N SER A 119 8.14 -17.74 -1.65
CA SER A 119 7.24 -17.88 -0.51
C SER A 119 5.76 -17.79 -0.89
N GLN A 120 4.89 -17.94 0.10
CA GLN A 120 3.45 -17.72 -0.08
C GLN A 120 3.13 -16.23 -0.13
N ILE A 121 2.11 -15.86 -0.90
CA ILE A 121 1.63 -14.47 -0.93
C ILE A 121 0.97 -14.13 0.41
N ARG A 122 1.40 -13.03 1.02
CA ARG A 122 0.79 -12.52 2.26
C ARG A 122 -0.31 -11.52 1.91
N LEU A 123 -1.44 -11.65 2.59
CA LEU A 123 -2.59 -10.77 2.47
C LEU A 123 -2.72 -9.97 3.76
N LEU A 124 -2.55 -8.66 3.67
CA LEU A 124 -2.75 -7.73 4.78
C LEU A 124 -4.03 -6.94 4.54
N SER A 125 -4.73 -6.58 5.61
CA SER A 125 -5.86 -5.64 5.52
C SER A 125 -5.86 -4.69 6.69
N LYS A 126 -5.95 -3.39 6.38
CA LYS A 126 -6.16 -2.33 7.35
C LYS A 126 -7.67 -2.10 7.54
N PRO A 127 -8.22 -2.18 8.75
CA PRO A 127 -9.59 -1.74 9.00
C PRO A 127 -9.71 -0.21 9.06
N SER A 128 -10.92 0.29 8.83
CA SER A 128 -11.25 1.71 8.98
C SER A 128 -11.08 2.21 10.41
N GLY A 129 -11.34 1.38 11.43
CA GLY A 129 -11.16 1.73 12.84
C GLY A 129 -9.71 1.82 13.32
N LEU A 130 -8.73 1.41 12.49
CA LEU A 130 -7.31 1.54 12.80
C LEU A 130 -6.74 2.83 12.19
N HIS A 131 -6.64 3.90 12.97
CA HIS A 131 -6.30 5.24 12.50
C HIS A 131 -4.80 5.51 12.31
N VAL A 132 -4.07 4.63 11.61
CA VAL A 132 -2.62 4.73 11.38
C VAL A 132 -2.26 5.00 9.91
N PRO A 133 -1.07 5.55 9.61
CA PRO A 133 -0.56 5.66 8.24
C PRO A 133 -0.42 4.28 7.57
N PRO A 134 -1.03 4.03 6.39
CA PRO A 134 -1.13 2.68 5.83
C PRO A 134 0.21 2.02 5.53
N TRP A 135 1.18 2.75 4.97
CA TRP A 135 2.48 2.15 4.62
C TRP A 135 3.39 1.91 5.82
N HIS A 136 3.18 2.63 6.93
CA HIS A 136 3.85 2.33 8.20
C HIS A 136 3.26 1.06 8.82
N MET A 137 1.92 0.87 8.76
CA MET A 137 1.28 -0.39 9.14
C MET A 137 1.87 -1.56 8.35
N VAL A 138 1.95 -1.44 7.02
CA VAL A 138 2.55 -2.49 6.18
C VAL A 138 3.98 -2.79 6.64
N SER A 139 4.82 -1.77 6.82
CA SER A 139 6.20 -1.98 7.29
C SER A 139 6.25 -2.73 8.63
N SER A 140 5.43 -2.34 9.60
CA SER A 140 5.34 -2.99 10.91
C SER A 140 4.87 -4.45 10.83
N LEU A 141 3.84 -4.74 10.03
CA LEU A 141 3.34 -6.11 9.81
C LEU A 141 4.33 -6.99 9.04
N LEU A 142 5.33 -6.38 8.43
CA LEU A 142 6.48 -7.02 7.80
C LEU A 142 7.72 -6.92 8.69
N ASP A 143 7.53 -6.97 10.01
CA ASP A 143 8.60 -6.98 11.03
C ASP A 143 9.52 -5.74 10.98
N GLY A 144 8.96 -4.57 10.69
CA GLY A 144 9.70 -3.31 10.60
C GLY A 144 10.54 -3.19 9.33
N GLN A 145 10.21 -3.94 8.29
CA GLN A 145 10.90 -3.90 7.00
C GLN A 145 10.88 -2.46 6.42
N PRO A 146 12.03 -1.84 6.11
CA PRO A 146 12.06 -0.55 5.45
C PRO A 146 11.49 -0.66 4.03
N LEU A 147 10.64 0.29 3.65
CA LEU A 147 9.89 0.31 2.40
C LEU A 147 10.16 1.57 1.59
N ARG A 148 10.19 1.42 0.27
CA ARG A 148 10.07 2.50 -0.69
C ARG A 148 8.74 2.37 -1.43
N THR A 149 7.95 3.42 -1.42
CA THR A 149 6.58 3.40 -1.90
C THR A 149 6.38 4.40 -3.03
N ALA A 150 5.79 3.94 -4.13
CA ALA A 150 5.13 4.81 -5.08
C ALA A 150 3.70 4.95 -4.57
N THR A 151 3.41 6.13 -4.05
CA THR A 151 2.17 6.45 -3.37
C THR A 151 1.69 7.83 -3.76
N TRP A 152 0.38 8.04 -3.81
CA TRP A 152 -0.21 9.38 -3.88
C TRP A 152 0.41 10.25 -2.78
N TRP A 153 1.08 11.31 -3.22
CA TRP A 153 1.67 12.36 -2.38
C TRP A 153 1.00 13.67 -2.77
N ASP A 154 0.01 14.06 -1.96
CA ASP A 154 -0.84 15.25 -2.12
C ASP A 154 -1.49 15.57 -0.76
N ARG A 155 -2.03 16.79 -0.61
CA ARG A 155 -2.52 17.27 0.68
C ARG A 155 -3.69 16.44 1.24
N PRO A 156 -3.69 16.09 2.54
CA PRO A 156 -2.58 16.23 3.49
C PRO A 156 -1.46 15.21 3.19
N GLU A 157 -0.27 15.73 2.90
CA GLU A 157 0.89 14.97 2.46
C GLU A 157 1.55 14.30 3.67
N ILE A 158 1.87 13.01 3.55
CA ILE A 158 2.74 12.36 4.52
C ILE A 158 4.16 12.26 3.92
N ASN A 159 5.10 12.91 4.60
CA ASN A 159 6.52 12.91 4.25
C ASN A 159 7.20 11.56 4.53
N SER A 160 8.42 11.39 3.99
CA SER A 160 9.22 10.20 4.25
C SER A 160 9.63 10.14 5.72
N THR A 161 9.78 8.94 6.27
CA THR A 161 10.16 8.73 7.68
C THR A 161 11.38 7.85 7.77
N ARG A 162 12.26 8.10 8.75
CA ARG A 162 13.49 7.34 8.97
C ARG A 162 13.21 6.09 9.81
N ALA A 163 14.12 5.12 9.76
CA ALA A 163 14.12 4.02 10.72
C ALA A 163 14.10 4.57 12.16
N GLY A 164 13.26 3.97 13.02
CA GLY A 164 13.06 4.41 14.40
C GLY A 164 12.03 5.54 14.57
N PHE A 165 11.51 6.13 13.49
CA PHE A 165 10.40 7.07 13.59
C PHE A 165 9.09 6.34 13.86
N VAL A 166 8.39 6.71 14.93
CA VAL A 166 7.05 6.21 15.26
C VAL A 166 6.05 7.34 15.06
N PRO A 167 5.04 7.19 14.17
CA PRO A 167 4.00 8.19 14.00
C PRO A 167 3.28 8.50 15.33
N GLY A 168 2.89 9.74 15.58
CA GLY A 168 2.01 10.09 16.70
C GLY A 168 0.63 9.43 16.59
N CYS A 169 0.17 9.12 15.36
CA CYS A 169 -1.05 8.33 15.14
C CYS A 169 -0.89 6.82 15.41
N TRP A 170 0.29 6.36 15.84
CA TRP A 170 0.58 4.93 15.92
C TRP A 170 -0.21 4.22 17.03
N SER A 171 -0.67 3.00 16.72
CA SER A 171 -1.32 2.15 17.71
C SER A 171 -0.26 1.36 18.50
N PRO A 172 -0.38 1.24 19.83
CA PRO A 172 0.53 0.40 20.63
C PRO A 172 0.34 -1.10 20.38
N ASN A 173 -0.71 -1.52 19.66
CA ASN A 173 -1.04 -2.94 19.46
C ASN A 173 -0.18 -3.64 18.40
N PHE A 174 0.73 -2.92 17.74
CA PHE A 174 1.67 -3.52 16.79
C PHE A 174 2.84 -4.19 17.51
N LYS A 175 3.18 -5.40 17.08
CA LYS A 175 4.34 -6.15 17.61
C LYS A 175 5.67 -5.45 17.32
N SER A 176 5.77 -4.82 16.16
CA SER A 176 7.00 -4.18 15.68
C SER A 176 6.76 -2.70 15.39
N ALA A 177 7.73 -1.85 15.71
CA ALA A 177 7.72 -0.48 15.21
C ALA A 177 7.82 -0.48 13.68
N PRO A 178 7.29 0.54 12.98
CA PRO A 178 7.50 0.67 11.55
C PRO A 178 9.00 0.94 11.27
N GLY A 179 9.48 0.39 10.17
CA GLY A 179 10.77 0.75 9.60
C GLY A 179 10.73 2.08 8.84
N GLU A 180 11.80 2.37 8.11
CA GLU A 180 11.84 3.51 7.20
C GLU A 180 10.73 3.41 6.14
N VAL A 181 10.03 4.50 5.86
CA VAL A 181 9.07 4.59 4.75
C VAL A 181 9.46 5.76 3.85
N GLN A 182 10.02 5.45 2.69
CA GLN A 182 10.38 6.43 1.65
C GLN A 182 9.23 6.62 0.66
N VAL A 183 8.83 7.87 0.40
CA VAL A 183 7.89 8.17 -0.67
C VAL A 183 8.65 8.55 -1.94
N ALA A 184 8.50 7.76 -3.00
CA ALA A 184 9.07 8.06 -4.31
C ALA A 184 8.19 9.09 -5.04
N LEU A 185 8.79 10.22 -5.44
CA LEU A 185 8.12 11.32 -6.14
C LEU A 185 8.24 11.26 -7.66
N THR A 186 9.25 10.57 -8.16
CA THR A 186 9.48 10.38 -9.60
C THR A 186 9.94 8.95 -9.86
N GLY A 187 9.53 8.41 -10.99
CA GLY A 187 9.93 7.09 -11.47
C GLY A 187 10.55 7.13 -12.85
N GLN A 188 11.02 5.98 -13.32
CA GLN A 188 11.54 5.83 -14.67
C GLN A 188 11.20 4.47 -15.27
N TRP A 189 10.92 4.44 -16.57
CA TRP A 189 10.71 3.22 -17.33
C TRP A 189 11.33 3.38 -18.71
N ASN A 190 12.20 2.46 -19.14
CA ASN A 190 12.89 2.51 -20.44
C ASN A 190 13.50 3.89 -20.74
N GLY A 191 14.19 4.47 -19.76
CA GLY A 191 14.81 5.79 -19.87
C GLY A 191 13.85 7.00 -19.79
N LYS A 192 12.53 6.77 -19.83
CA LYS A 192 11.53 7.84 -19.69
C LYS A 192 11.23 8.09 -18.21
N LYS A 193 11.49 9.31 -17.75
CA LYS A 193 11.08 9.78 -16.41
C LYS A 193 9.60 10.12 -16.39
N PHE A 194 8.94 9.85 -15.27
CA PHE A 194 7.55 10.22 -15.04
C PHE A 194 7.32 10.57 -13.56
N SER A 195 6.26 11.31 -13.29
CA SER A 195 5.90 11.68 -11.93
C SER A 195 5.22 10.50 -11.21
N LEU A 196 5.59 10.30 -9.95
CA LEU A 196 4.88 9.42 -9.01
C LEU A 196 4.03 10.21 -8.02
N ARG A 197 4.05 11.55 -8.09
CA ARG A 197 3.17 12.41 -7.29
C ARG A 197 1.71 12.11 -7.63
N GLY A 198 0.87 12.10 -6.61
CA GLY A 198 -0.57 12.01 -6.77
C GLY A 198 -1.14 13.40 -7.00
N ASN A 199 -2.02 13.55 -7.98
CA ASN A 199 -2.87 14.72 -8.23
C ASN A 199 -3.79 14.38 -9.43
N PRO A 200 -4.80 15.18 -9.78
CA PRO A 200 -5.70 14.85 -10.90
C PRO A 200 -5.11 15.12 -12.30
N SER A 201 -3.82 15.45 -12.44
CA SER A 201 -3.18 15.75 -13.74
C SER A 201 -2.93 14.48 -14.57
N PRO A 202 -3.02 14.56 -15.92
CA PRO A 202 -2.62 13.49 -16.86
C PRO A 202 -1.28 12.79 -16.59
N ASN A 203 -0.34 13.50 -15.97
CA ASN A 203 1.01 13.00 -15.68
C ASN A 203 1.19 12.52 -14.24
N ALA A 204 0.13 12.48 -13.43
CA ALA A 204 0.19 12.02 -12.05
C ALA A 204 -0.01 10.51 -11.94
N ASN A 205 0.08 10.00 -10.71
CA ASN A 205 0.03 8.57 -10.45
C ASN A 205 -0.89 8.23 -9.27
N HIS A 206 -1.72 7.19 -9.43
CA HIS A 206 -2.42 6.59 -8.31
C HIS A 206 -1.51 5.79 -7.39
N ALA A 207 -0.37 5.32 -7.91
CA ALA A 207 0.43 4.16 -7.54
C ALA A 207 0.28 3.84 -6.07
N LYS A 208 0.03 2.57 -5.80
CA LYS A 208 -0.13 2.04 -4.46
C LYS A 208 0.76 0.82 -4.38
N LEU A 209 2.04 1.07 -4.64
CA LEU A 209 3.06 0.07 -4.81
C LEU A 209 4.18 0.33 -3.82
N GLY A 210 4.78 -0.73 -3.29
CA GLY A 210 5.93 -0.64 -2.42
C GLY A 210 6.93 -1.74 -2.72
N VAL A 211 8.19 -1.49 -2.38
CA VAL A 211 9.24 -2.50 -2.34
C VAL A 211 10.00 -2.40 -1.03
N SER A 212 10.51 -3.52 -0.53
CA SER A 212 11.49 -3.51 0.54
C SER A 212 12.80 -2.86 0.08
N LEU A 213 13.43 -2.09 0.98
CA LEU A 213 14.71 -1.41 0.75
C LEU A 213 15.94 -2.28 1.07
N SER A 214 15.77 -3.33 1.87
CA SER A 214 16.85 -4.21 2.33
C SER A 214 16.31 -5.62 2.59
N GLY A 215 17.19 -6.60 2.82
CA GLY A 215 16.78 -7.95 3.20
C GLY A 215 15.94 -8.65 2.12
N THR A 216 14.80 -9.20 2.53
CA THR A 216 13.90 -9.98 1.66
C THR A 216 13.36 -9.11 0.53
N LYS A 217 13.32 -9.63 -0.70
CA LYS A 217 12.86 -8.92 -1.90
C LYS A 217 11.33 -8.94 -2.02
N LEU A 218 10.69 -8.00 -1.33
CA LEU A 218 9.23 -7.91 -1.23
C LEU A 218 8.68 -6.84 -2.15
N ALA A 219 7.73 -7.20 -2.99
CA ALA A 219 6.84 -6.27 -3.68
C ALA A 219 5.50 -6.20 -2.95
N VAL A 220 4.98 -5.00 -2.74
CA VAL A 220 3.71 -4.73 -2.06
C VAL A 220 2.77 -4.01 -3.02
N LEU A 221 1.53 -4.48 -3.13
CA LEU A 221 0.50 -3.97 -4.02
C LEU A 221 -0.73 -3.67 -3.18
N GLY A 222 -1.24 -2.44 -3.20
CA GLY A 222 -2.14 -1.92 -2.18
C GLY A 222 -3.38 -1.20 -2.72
N ASP A 223 -4.44 -1.18 -1.91
CA ASP A 223 -5.64 -0.40 -2.16
C ASP A 223 -5.50 1.04 -1.65
N MET A 224 -4.51 1.29 -0.79
CA MET A 224 -4.36 2.55 -0.09
C MET A 224 -3.10 3.28 -0.51
N ASN A 225 -3.23 4.60 -0.61
CA ASN A 225 -2.08 5.49 -0.72
C ASN A 225 -1.70 6.04 0.68
N GLN A 226 -0.73 6.94 0.71
CA GLN A 226 -0.07 7.52 1.88
C GLN A 226 -0.49 8.99 2.02
N GLN A 227 -1.79 9.22 2.17
CA GLN A 227 -2.38 10.55 2.41
C GLN A 227 -3.10 10.55 3.76
N GLY A 228 -2.82 11.54 4.61
CA GLY A 228 -3.38 11.61 5.95
C GLY A 228 -2.45 12.33 6.90
N SER A 229 -2.31 11.78 8.11
CA SER A 229 -1.61 12.41 9.21
C SER A 229 -0.54 11.48 9.78
N LEU A 230 0.61 12.01 10.18
CA LEU A 230 1.54 11.28 11.03
C LEU A 230 1.23 11.49 12.51
N GLY A 231 0.34 12.41 12.87
CA GLY A 231 0.01 12.77 14.25
C GLY A 231 1.06 13.66 14.90
N MET A 232 1.83 14.40 14.08
CA MET A 232 2.79 15.38 14.57
C MET A 232 2.09 16.69 14.97
N PRO A 233 2.71 17.56 15.78
CA PRO A 233 2.15 18.87 16.09
C PRO A 233 1.85 19.66 14.81
N GLY A 234 0.59 20.07 14.64
CA GLY A 234 0.12 20.78 13.45
C GLY A 234 -0.41 19.89 12.32
N ASP A 235 -0.32 18.56 12.44
CA ASP A 235 -0.97 17.64 11.51
C ASP A 235 -2.50 17.60 11.73
N GLU A 236 -3.22 17.15 10.70
CA GLU A 236 -4.63 16.80 10.79
C GLU A 236 -4.89 15.67 11.81
N PRO A 237 -6.13 15.50 12.31
CA PRO A 237 -6.49 14.39 13.18
C PRO A 237 -6.22 13.01 12.57
N CYS A 238 -5.84 12.03 13.38
CA CYS A 238 -5.44 10.71 12.89
C CYS A 238 -6.51 9.92 12.11
N HIS A 239 -7.79 10.31 12.18
CA HIS A 239 -8.87 9.60 11.47
C HIS A 239 -9.14 10.17 10.05
N VAL A 240 -8.43 11.21 9.60
CA VAL A 240 -8.69 11.81 8.28
C VAL A 240 -8.07 11.00 7.13
N SER A 241 -8.55 11.26 5.92
CA SER A 241 -8.00 10.74 4.65
C SER A 241 -7.81 9.22 4.66
N GLN A 242 -6.63 8.69 4.32
CA GLN A 242 -6.42 7.24 4.29
C GLN A 242 -6.25 6.61 5.68
N ASN A 243 -5.85 7.39 6.68
CA ASN A 243 -5.70 6.84 8.02
C ASN A 243 -7.05 6.32 8.57
N GLY A 244 -8.17 6.97 8.27
CA GLY A 244 -9.52 6.51 8.65
C GLY A 244 -10.18 5.52 7.68
N ARG A 245 -9.50 5.13 6.59
CA ARG A 245 -10.03 4.22 5.58
C ARG A 245 -9.47 2.81 5.76
N GLY A 246 -10.16 1.81 5.22
CA GLY A 246 -9.61 0.47 5.10
C GLY A 246 -9.21 0.11 3.68
N GLY A 247 -8.40 -0.94 3.55
CA GLY A 247 -7.93 -1.45 2.27
C GLY A 247 -6.98 -2.64 2.42
N LEU A 248 -6.79 -3.38 1.32
CA LEU A 248 -5.96 -4.58 1.26
C LEU A 248 -4.56 -4.26 0.75
N PHE A 249 -3.61 -5.13 1.12
CA PHE A 249 -2.28 -5.20 0.52
C PHE A 249 -1.91 -6.65 0.24
N PHE A 250 -1.38 -6.91 -0.95
CA PHE A 250 -0.75 -8.18 -1.31
C PHE A 250 0.76 -8.00 -1.25
N VAL A 251 1.44 -8.88 -0.51
CA VAL A 251 2.90 -8.89 -0.38
C VAL A 251 3.42 -10.14 -1.06
N VAL A 252 4.25 -9.91 -2.07
CA VAL A 252 4.79 -10.92 -2.99
C VAL A 252 6.30 -10.90 -2.83
N GLU A 253 6.90 -12.03 -2.46
CA GLU A 253 8.35 -12.18 -2.50
C GLU A 253 8.76 -12.74 -3.85
N ASP A 254 9.33 -11.89 -4.69
CA ASP A 254 9.72 -12.24 -6.05
C ASP A 254 10.84 -11.32 -6.53
N ASP A 255 11.99 -11.92 -6.85
CA ASP A 255 13.20 -11.19 -7.24
C ASP A 255 12.98 -10.32 -8.48
N GLN A 256 12.24 -10.81 -9.48
CA GLN A 256 12.04 -10.11 -10.75
C GLN A 256 11.07 -8.94 -10.58
N LEU A 257 9.94 -9.17 -9.90
CA LEU A 257 8.96 -8.13 -9.60
C LEU A 257 9.57 -7.06 -8.69
N HIS A 258 10.29 -7.47 -7.64
CA HIS A 258 10.98 -6.53 -6.75
C HIS A 258 11.99 -5.68 -7.51
N SER A 259 12.85 -6.29 -8.33
CA SER A 259 13.87 -5.57 -9.10
C SER A 259 13.24 -4.60 -10.10
N GLY A 260 12.18 -5.03 -10.81
CA GLY A 260 11.46 -4.18 -11.75
C GLY A 260 10.79 -2.98 -11.08
N LEU A 261 10.08 -3.20 -9.97
CA LEU A 261 9.46 -2.12 -9.20
C LEU A 261 10.48 -1.20 -8.52
N SER A 262 11.59 -1.75 -8.04
CA SER A 262 12.70 -0.97 -7.47
C SER A 262 13.28 -0.04 -8.53
N ALA A 263 13.59 -0.58 -9.72
CA ALA A 263 14.10 0.20 -10.85
C ALA A 263 13.11 1.29 -11.29
N LEU A 264 11.81 0.98 -11.27
CA LEU A 264 10.75 1.93 -11.57
C LEU A 264 10.74 3.12 -10.62
N MET A 265 11.10 2.92 -9.36
CA MET A 265 11.00 3.91 -8.30
C MET A 265 12.31 4.62 -7.96
N LEU A 266 13.43 4.45 -8.68
CA LEU A 266 14.77 5.00 -8.32
C LEU A 266 14.91 6.54 -8.26
N GLY A 267 13.85 7.30 -8.55
CA GLY A 267 13.93 8.76 -8.63
C GLY A 267 13.91 9.48 -7.28
N GLN A 268 13.47 10.74 -7.31
CA GLN A 268 13.40 11.63 -6.15
C GLN A 268 12.55 11.03 -5.01
N THR A 269 12.91 11.38 -3.78
CA THR A 269 12.20 11.01 -2.56
C THR A 269 11.62 12.25 -1.89
N ALA A 270 10.41 12.15 -1.34
CA ALA A 270 9.83 13.22 -0.53
C ALA A 270 10.74 13.54 0.66
N ASP A 271 10.71 14.78 1.12
CA ASP A 271 11.54 15.17 2.26
C ASP A 271 11.22 14.29 3.48
N TYR A 272 12.25 14.09 4.31
CA TYR A 272 12.06 13.36 5.55
C TYR A 272 11.46 14.28 6.59
N VAL A 273 10.61 13.73 7.46
CA VAL A 273 10.22 14.40 8.71
C VAL A 273 11.50 14.78 9.47
N GLY A 274 11.59 16.04 9.91
CA GLY A 274 12.79 16.61 10.53
C GLY A 274 13.86 17.12 9.55
N GLY A 275 13.58 17.10 8.24
CA GLY A 275 14.45 17.66 7.20
C GLY A 275 15.53 16.70 6.69
N ARG A 276 16.35 17.21 5.75
CA ARG A 276 17.54 16.49 5.27
C ARG A 276 18.60 16.51 6.37
N LEU A 277 19.20 15.36 6.67
CA LEU A 277 20.44 15.33 7.45
C LEU A 277 21.45 16.21 6.74
N SER A 278 21.86 17.33 7.35
CA SER A 278 23.04 18.03 6.87
C SER A 278 24.19 17.06 7.05
N CYS A 279 24.80 16.61 5.95
CA CYS A 279 26.17 16.11 6.02
C CYS A 279 27.07 17.31 6.30
N THR A 280 27.03 17.84 7.52
CA THR A 280 28.21 18.46 8.09
C THR A 280 29.18 17.31 8.29
N GLN A 281 30.08 17.13 7.32
CA GLN A 281 31.31 16.41 7.58
C GLN A 281 31.84 16.90 8.93
N PRO A 282 32.29 16.02 9.85
CA PRO A 282 33.07 16.50 10.97
C PRO A 282 34.22 17.28 10.34
N ALA A 283 34.28 18.58 10.60
CA ALA A 283 35.43 19.38 10.22
C ALA A 283 36.63 18.73 10.92
N PHE A 284 37.37 17.90 10.17
CA PHE A 284 38.75 17.62 10.49
C PHE A 284 39.42 18.99 10.49
N ARG A 285 39.54 19.58 11.68
CA ARG A 285 40.51 20.65 11.92
C ARG A 285 41.85 20.03 11.56
N LEU A 286 42.34 20.32 10.36
CA LEU A 286 43.76 20.28 10.07
C LEU A 286 44.40 21.32 11.01
N LEU A 287 44.80 20.87 12.19
CA LEU A 287 45.81 21.56 12.97
C LEU A 287 47.08 21.52 12.12
N GLN A 288 47.40 22.65 11.48
CA GLN A 288 48.76 22.89 11.04
C GLN A 288 49.65 22.81 12.29
N LEU A 289 50.36 21.69 12.43
CA LEU A 289 51.51 21.56 13.31
C LEU A 289 52.57 22.55 12.85
N LYS A 290 52.61 23.72 13.49
CA LYS A 290 53.83 24.54 13.56
C LYS A 290 54.59 24.14 14.83
N HIS A 291 55.71 23.49 14.60
CA HIS A 291 56.87 23.33 15.49
C HIS A 291 56.64 22.46 16.73
N GLY A 292 57.48 21.42 16.81
CA GLY A 292 57.36 20.36 17.78
C GLY A 292 57.97 20.68 19.13
N SER A 293 57.32 20.14 20.16
CA SER A 293 57.95 19.53 21.32
C SER A 293 56.84 18.81 22.09
N PHE A 294 57.06 17.52 22.29
CA PHE A 294 56.17 16.60 23.00
C PHE A 294 56.12 16.93 24.49
N GLU A 295 54.91 17.02 25.06
CA GLU A 295 54.69 16.63 26.45
C GLU A 295 53.49 15.70 26.55
N ARG A 296 53.70 14.66 27.34
CA ARG A 296 52.90 13.45 27.49
C ARG A 296 52.20 13.56 28.83
N LEU A 297 50.87 13.50 28.88
CA LEU A 297 50.15 13.17 30.12
C LEU A 297 49.00 12.20 29.82
N GLN A 298 49.18 10.97 30.29
CA GLN A 298 48.15 9.98 30.63
C GLN A 298 47.79 10.15 32.12
N PRO A 299 46.78 9.43 32.65
CA PRO A 299 45.73 8.64 31.97
C PRO A 299 44.35 9.31 31.99
#